data_AF-A0A1G9EZZ7-F1
#
_entry.id   AF-A0A1G9EZZ7-F1
#
_cell.length_a   1.000
_cell.length_b   1.000
_cell.length_c   1.000
_cell.angle_alpha   90.00
_cell.angle_beta   90.00
_cell.angle_gamma   90.00
#
_symmetry.space_group_name_H-M   'P 1'
#
loop_
_entity.id
_entity.type
_entity.pdbx_description
1 polymer ?
#
loop_
_entity_poly.entity_id
_entity_poly.type
_entity_poly.pdbx_seq_one_letter_code
_entity_poly.pdbx_strand_id
1 'polypeptide(L)'
;MRTITYLGLGLLVCGALVFVASSGAFDSTLADRGVSAGTADDEDALVGLDHSDTILSAEEGEFICTEQSGFLFFQYCSDGEFTYNEILLSVSDQTATAEFETIDINEIAGFNDNPSIESTVVESDGDEYTLEASIRCNAECTGGSLVGDACQSPIGSGEAVQHSASQTGTVDLEANGQTVSVDLDRPVEIACEAGTVTEPG
;
A
#
# COMPACT_ATOMS: atom_id res chain seq x y z
N MET A 1 -41.53 -44.90 -63.28
CA MET A 1 -41.54 -43.51 -62.77
C MET A 1 -41.67 -43.40 -61.25
N ARG A 2 -42.39 -44.30 -60.56
CA ARG A 2 -42.56 -44.23 -59.09
C ARG A 2 -41.28 -44.47 -58.27
N THR A 3 -40.32 -45.23 -58.78
CA THR A 3 -39.09 -45.61 -58.05
C THR A 3 -38.07 -44.47 -57.91
N ILE A 4 -38.05 -43.51 -58.84
CA ILE A 4 -37.13 -42.37 -58.79
C ILE A 4 -37.56 -41.38 -57.69
N THR A 5 -38.87 -41.26 -57.44
CA THR A 5 -39.43 -40.37 -56.42
C THR A 5 -39.11 -40.84 -54.99
N TYR A 6 -39.09 -42.16 -54.76
CA TYR A 6 -38.72 -42.71 -53.45
C TYR A 6 -37.23 -42.53 -53.12
N LEU A 7 -36.36 -42.56 -54.14
CA LEU A 7 -34.92 -42.36 -53.97
C LEU A 7 -34.60 -40.90 -53.62
N GLY A 8 -35.31 -39.94 -54.24
CA GLY A 8 -35.18 -38.52 -53.91
C GLY A 8 -35.68 -38.17 -52.50
N LEU A 9 -36.80 -38.76 -52.07
CA LEU A 9 -37.34 -38.52 -50.72
C LEU A 9 -36.42 -39.10 -49.63
N GLY A 10 -35.84 -40.28 -49.86
CA GLY A 10 -34.90 -40.90 -48.93
C GLY A 10 -33.62 -40.08 -48.73
N LEU A 11 -33.06 -39.53 -49.81
CA LEU A 11 -31.88 -38.65 -49.75
C LEU A 11 -32.18 -37.33 -49.02
N LEU A 12 -33.38 -36.76 -49.18
CA LEU A 12 -33.78 -35.53 -48.50
C LEU A 12 -33.93 -35.73 -46.98
N VAL A 13 -34.50 -36.86 -46.54
CA VAL A 13 -34.63 -37.20 -45.12
C VAL A 13 -33.26 -37.47 -44.48
N CYS A 14 -32.37 -38.20 -45.15
CA CYS A 14 -31.00 -38.40 -44.66
C CYS A 14 -30.19 -37.09 -44.61
N GLY A 15 -30.34 -36.21 -45.59
CA GLY A 15 -29.69 -34.90 -45.60
C GLY A 15 -30.18 -33.99 -44.45
N ALA A 16 -31.48 -34.00 -44.16
CA ALA A 16 -32.05 -33.23 -43.05
C ALA A 16 -31.59 -33.74 -41.67
N LEU A 17 -31.36 -35.06 -41.51
CA LEU A 17 -30.85 -35.63 -40.26
C LEU A 17 -29.40 -35.22 -39.96
N VAL A 18 -28.57 -34.97 -40.98
CA VAL A 18 -27.18 -34.50 -40.79
C VAL A 18 -27.13 -33.07 -40.23
N PHE A 19 -28.11 -32.21 -40.56
CA PHE A 19 -28.14 -30.84 -40.05
C PHE A 19 -28.67 -30.72 -38.61
N VAL A 20 -29.50 -31.66 -38.14
CA VAL A 20 -30.05 -31.63 -36.77
C VAL A 20 -29.08 -32.25 -35.74
N ALA A 21 -28.10 -33.04 -36.17
CA ALA A 21 -27.09 -33.64 -35.28
C ALA A 21 -25.92 -32.70 -34.92
N SER A 22 -25.81 -31.51 -35.53
CA SER A 22 -24.69 -30.58 -35.33
C SER A 22 -24.87 -29.62 -34.13
N SER A 23 -26.03 -29.61 -33.47
CA SER A 23 -26.26 -28.73 -32.31
C SER A 23 -25.87 -29.37 -30.96
N GLY A 24 -25.32 -30.59 -30.96
CA GLY A 24 -24.98 -31.34 -29.75
C GLY A 24 -23.49 -31.48 -29.45
N ALA A 25 -22.60 -30.80 -30.19
CA ALA A 25 -21.15 -30.88 -30.00
C ALA A 25 -20.49 -29.49 -30.04
N PHE A 26 -21.09 -28.51 -29.36
CA PHE A 26 -20.28 -27.68 -28.48
C PHE A 26 -20.43 -28.28 -27.09
N ASP A 27 -19.89 -29.49 -26.93
CA ASP A 27 -19.51 -29.93 -25.60
C ASP A 27 -18.48 -28.91 -25.15
N SER A 28 -18.89 -28.05 -24.23
CA SER A 28 -17.99 -27.30 -23.40
C SER A 28 -17.20 -28.32 -22.56
N THR A 29 -16.25 -29.01 -23.19
CA THR A 29 -14.89 -28.83 -22.71
C THR A 29 -14.68 -27.30 -22.81
N LEU A 30 -15.00 -26.47 -21.80
CA LEU A 30 -14.29 -26.50 -20.52
C LEU A 30 -12.96 -27.22 -20.74
N ALA A 31 -12.20 -26.69 -21.70
CA ALA A 31 -10.79 -26.51 -21.49
C ALA A 31 -10.72 -25.70 -20.21
N ASP A 32 -10.82 -26.42 -19.10
CA ASP A 32 -10.36 -26.03 -17.80
C ASP A 32 -8.85 -25.95 -17.92
N ARG A 33 -8.39 -24.99 -18.74
CA ARG A 33 -7.25 -24.18 -18.40
C ARG A 33 -7.76 -23.20 -17.35
N GLY A 34 -8.31 -23.72 -16.25
CA GLY A 34 -8.03 -23.19 -14.95
C GLY A 34 -6.52 -23.24 -14.81
N VAL A 35 -5.86 -22.26 -15.43
CA VAL A 35 -4.67 -21.71 -14.83
C VAL A 35 -5.24 -21.14 -13.54
N SER A 36 -5.29 -21.98 -12.50
CA SER A 36 -5.37 -21.47 -11.16
C SER A 36 -4.17 -20.56 -11.07
N ALA A 37 -4.39 -19.25 -11.19
CA ALA A 37 -3.47 -18.27 -10.70
C ALA A 37 -3.40 -18.55 -9.19
N GLY A 38 -2.53 -19.50 -8.84
CA GLY A 38 -2.14 -19.70 -7.47
C GLY A 38 -1.34 -18.45 -7.12
N THR A 39 -1.74 -17.77 -6.06
CA THR A 39 -0.84 -16.91 -5.33
C THR A 39 0.38 -17.76 -4.96
N ALA A 40 1.53 -17.48 -5.58
CA ALA A 40 2.78 -18.02 -5.09
C ALA A 40 3.02 -17.47 -3.69
N ASP A 41 3.60 -18.27 -2.80
CA ASP A 41 4.12 -17.75 -1.54
C ASP A 41 5.19 -16.69 -1.86
N ASP A 42 5.33 -15.68 -1.01
CA ASP A 42 6.19 -14.50 -1.28
C ASP A 42 7.67 -14.90 -1.54
N GLU A 43 8.10 -16.09 -1.12
CA GLU A 43 9.43 -16.66 -1.37
C GLU A 43 9.69 -17.11 -2.82
N ASP A 44 8.63 -17.40 -3.59
CA ASP A 44 8.69 -17.79 -5.00
C ASP A 44 8.11 -16.71 -5.93
N ALA A 45 7.80 -15.52 -5.37
CA ALA A 45 7.25 -14.41 -6.12
C ALA A 45 8.31 -13.75 -7.01
N LEU A 46 7.90 -13.30 -8.20
CA LEU A 46 8.77 -12.53 -9.10
C LEU A 46 9.17 -11.17 -8.51
N VAL A 47 8.40 -10.71 -7.52
CA VAL A 47 8.59 -9.46 -6.78
C VAL A 47 8.71 -9.84 -5.31
N GLY A 48 9.88 -9.57 -4.72
CA GLY A 48 10.07 -9.67 -3.28
C GLY A 48 9.51 -8.44 -2.60
N LEU A 49 8.69 -8.64 -1.57
CA LEU A 49 8.14 -7.56 -0.76
C LEU A 49 8.59 -7.75 0.68
N ASP A 50 9.30 -6.78 1.21
CA ASP A 50 9.65 -6.70 2.62
C ASP A 50 8.93 -5.50 3.25
N HIS A 51 8.18 -5.76 4.30
CA HIS A 51 7.49 -4.74 5.07
C HIS A 51 7.70 -5.02 6.55
N SER A 52 7.89 -3.96 7.32
CA SER A 52 8.01 -4.05 8.77
C SER A 52 6.93 -3.22 9.42
N ASP A 53 6.24 -3.81 10.40
CA ASP A 53 5.34 -3.06 11.27
C ASP A 53 6.12 -1.90 11.89
N THR A 54 5.66 -0.67 11.64
CA THR A 54 6.39 0.53 12.02
C THR A 54 5.85 1.05 13.35
N ILE A 55 6.66 0.93 14.41
CA ILE A 55 6.36 1.47 15.73
C ILE A 55 7.22 2.71 15.95
N LEU A 56 6.57 3.86 16.13
CA LEU A 56 7.21 5.18 16.20
C LEU A 56 7.27 5.66 17.64
N SER A 57 8.48 5.71 18.21
CA SER A 57 8.69 6.20 19.57
C SER A 57 8.90 7.71 19.60
N ALA A 58 8.34 8.39 20.61
CA ALA A 58 8.52 9.85 20.77
C ALA A 58 10.01 10.26 20.88
N GLU A 59 10.88 9.38 21.38
CA GLU A 59 12.31 9.66 21.54
C GLU A 59 13.09 9.72 20.21
N GLU A 60 12.55 9.11 19.16
CA GLU A 60 13.15 9.01 17.83
C GLU A 60 12.58 10.06 16.86
N GLY A 61 11.43 10.64 17.20
CA GLY A 61 10.73 11.64 16.39
C GLY A 61 11.26 13.05 16.60
N GLU A 62 11.15 13.88 15.56
CA GLU A 62 11.38 15.32 15.67
C GLU A 62 10.08 16.02 16.07
N PHE A 63 10.08 16.74 17.19
CA PHE A 63 8.91 17.50 17.63
C PHE A 63 8.77 18.82 16.85
N ILE A 64 7.61 19.03 16.24
CA ILE A 64 7.23 20.25 15.53
C ILE A 64 6.02 20.88 16.23
N CYS A 65 6.15 22.16 16.57
CA CYS A 65 5.04 22.93 17.12
C CYS A 65 4.06 23.35 16.01
N THR A 66 2.79 22.95 16.13
CA THR A 66 1.74 23.25 15.14
C THR A 66 0.90 24.45 15.53
N GLU A 67 0.65 24.64 16.84
CA GLU A 67 -0.08 25.79 17.35
C GLU A 67 0.79 26.62 18.29
N GLN A 68 1.18 27.80 17.80
CA GLN A 68 1.83 28.82 18.61
C GLN A 68 0.84 29.90 19.01
N SER A 69 0.71 30.14 20.31
CA SER A 69 -0.09 31.22 20.85
C SER A 69 0.75 32.11 21.76
N GLY A 70 0.49 33.42 21.78
CA GLY A 70 1.38 34.33 22.51
C GLY A 70 1.09 35.82 22.36
N PHE A 71 1.63 36.62 23.29
CA PHE A 71 1.52 38.09 23.27
C PHE A 71 2.89 38.76 23.47
N LEU A 72 3.32 39.53 22.47
CA LEU A 72 4.52 40.38 22.37
C LEU A 72 5.89 39.71 22.63
N PHE A 73 6.11 39.07 23.78
CA PHE A 73 7.39 38.48 24.19
C PHE A 73 7.26 37.04 24.72
N PHE A 74 6.04 36.51 24.76
CA PHE A 74 5.76 35.16 25.26
C PHE A 74 5.02 34.41 24.16
N GLN A 75 5.75 33.62 23.39
CA GLN A 75 5.18 32.60 22.51
C GLN A 75 5.22 31.28 23.26
N TYR A 76 4.14 30.52 23.18
CA TYR A 76 4.10 29.17 23.70
C TYR A 76 3.47 28.22 22.70
N CYS A 77 3.95 26.98 22.72
CA CYS A 77 3.38 25.91 21.93
C CYS A 77 2.24 25.26 22.72
N SER A 78 1.01 25.34 22.22
CA SER A 78 -0.12 24.64 22.85
C SER A 78 -0.32 23.23 22.29
N ASP A 79 0.13 22.99 21.06
CA ASP A 79 -0.08 21.74 20.35
C ASP A 79 1.06 21.49 19.35
N GLY A 80 1.33 20.22 19.06
CA GLY A 80 2.40 19.82 18.17
C GLY A 80 2.23 18.42 17.59
N GLU A 81 3.25 18.00 16.88
CA GLU A 81 3.32 16.68 16.27
C GLU A 81 4.77 16.19 16.27
N PHE A 82 4.97 14.88 16.39
CA PHE A 82 6.25 14.26 16.10
C PHE A 82 6.28 13.83 14.64
N THR A 83 7.36 14.16 13.94
CA THR A 83 7.60 13.77 12.57
C THR A 83 8.68 12.70 12.47
N TYR A 84 8.45 11.72 11.61
CA TYR A 84 9.29 10.55 11.38
C TYR A 84 9.51 10.37 9.89
N ASN A 85 10.69 9.87 9.50
CA ASN A 85 10.95 9.44 8.13
C ASN A 85 11.29 7.95 8.17
N GLU A 86 10.38 7.12 7.67
CA GLU A 86 10.49 5.67 7.75
C GLU A 86 10.33 5.02 6.38
N ILE A 87 11.00 3.88 6.19
CA ILE A 87 10.80 3.02 5.03
C ILE A 87 9.61 2.10 5.34
N LEU A 88 8.49 2.31 4.64
CA LEU A 88 7.27 1.54 4.85
C LEU A 88 7.29 0.21 4.10
N LEU A 89 7.96 0.17 2.95
CA LEU A 89 7.98 -0.98 2.08
C LEU A 89 9.27 -0.99 1.27
N SER A 90 9.91 -2.15 1.18
CA SER A 90 10.97 -2.43 0.22
C SER A 90 10.50 -3.48 -0.78
N VAL A 91 10.71 -3.19 -2.06
CA VAL A 91 10.34 -4.03 -3.19
C VAL A 91 11.63 -4.41 -3.91
N SER A 92 11.85 -5.70 -4.12
CA SER A 92 12.99 -6.22 -4.89
C SER A 92 12.53 -6.97 -6.13
N ASP A 93 13.15 -6.70 -7.27
CA ASP A 93 12.96 -7.52 -8.47
C ASP A 93 13.71 -8.84 -8.31
N GLN A 94 12.99 -9.96 -8.31
CA GLN A 94 13.58 -11.31 -8.23
C GLN A 94 13.61 -12.03 -9.59
N THR A 95 13.33 -11.32 -10.68
CA THR A 95 13.32 -11.92 -12.01
C THR A 95 14.74 -12.18 -12.51
N ALA A 96 15.08 -13.45 -12.74
CA ALA A 96 16.42 -13.82 -13.22
C ALA A 96 16.72 -13.43 -14.69
N THR A 97 15.72 -12.96 -15.45
CA THR A 97 15.82 -12.84 -16.92
C THR A 97 15.00 -11.72 -17.57
N ALA A 98 14.09 -11.06 -16.84
CA ALA A 98 13.19 -10.06 -17.40
C ALA A 98 13.00 -8.95 -16.39
N GLU A 99 14.00 -8.07 -16.27
CA GLU A 99 13.97 -6.87 -15.43
C GLU A 99 12.63 -6.14 -15.63
N PHE A 100 11.96 -5.80 -14.54
CA PHE A 100 10.81 -4.90 -14.61
C PHE A 100 11.26 -3.56 -15.20
N GLU A 101 10.54 -3.08 -16.22
CA GLU A 101 10.89 -1.78 -16.82
C GLU A 101 10.52 -0.64 -15.87
N THR A 102 9.45 -0.83 -15.10
CA THR A 102 8.95 0.13 -14.11
C THR A 102 8.25 -0.59 -12.96
N ILE A 103 8.56 -0.23 -11.72
CA ILE A 103 7.71 -0.46 -10.56
C ILE A 103 7.14 0.89 -10.14
N ASP A 104 5.82 1.02 -10.16
CA ASP A 104 5.11 2.23 -9.75
C ASP A 104 4.33 1.97 -8.46
N ILE A 105 4.36 2.93 -7.55
CA ILE A 105 3.62 2.89 -6.29
C ILE A 105 2.52 3.94 -6.41
N ASN A 106 1.32 3.46 -6.69
CA ASN A 106 0.22 4.30 -7.16
C ASN A 106 -0.36 5.16 -6.03
N GLU A 107 -0.59 4.55 -4.86
CA GLU A 107 -1.24 5.22 -3.74
C GLU A 107 -0.92 4.51 -2.41
N ILE A 108 -0.83 5.30 -1.33
CA ILE A 108 -0.99 4.80 0.04
C ILE A 108 -2.29 5.37 0.59
N ALA A 109 -3.26 4.51 0.84
CA ALA A 109 -4.57 4.91 1.37
C ALA A 109 -4.71 4.51 2.85
N GLY A 110 -5.49 5.27 3.62
CA GLY A 110 -5.92 4.88 4.97
C GLY A 110 -5.40 5.72 6.13
N PHE A 111 -4.36 6.54 5.93
CA PHE A 111 -3.71 7.35 6.98
C PHE A 111 -4.20 8.80 7.03
N ASN A 112 -5.39 9.04 7.58
CA ASN A 112 -6.08 10.34 7.47
C ASN A 112 -6.07 11.18 8.76
N ASP A 113 -5.57 10.66 9.88
CA ASP A 113 -5.75 11.30 11.20
C ASP A 113 -4.47 11.22 12.05
N ASN A 114 -4.32 10.17 12.85
CA ASN A 114 -3.13 9.90 13.66
C ASN A 114 -2.85 8.38 13.76
N PRO A 115 -1.69 7.86 13.29
CA PRO A 115 -0.68 8.56 12.47
C PRO A 115 -1.25 9.05 11.13
N SER A 116 -0.65 10.09 10.56
CA SER A 116 -0.93 10.57 9.21
C SER A 116 0.34 10.58 8.35
N ILE A 117 0.19 10.39 7.04
CA ILE A 117 1.29 10.47 6.08
C ILE A 117 1.24 11.83 5.40
N GLU A 118 2.33 12.59 5.50
CA GLU A 118 2.44 13.92 4.87
C GLU A 118 2.93 13.81 3.42
N SER A 119 3.93 12.97 3.20
CA SER A 119 4.57 12.79 1.91
C SER A 119 5.15 11.39 1.81
N THR A 120 5.27 10.93 0.57
CA THR A 120 5.89 9.66 0.22
C THR A 120 6.91 9.90 -0.89
N VAL A 121 8.04 9.22 -0.81
CA VAL A 121 9.07 9.24 -1.84
C VAL A 121 9.38 7.80 -2.19
N VAL A 122 9.41 7.52 -3.49
CA VAL A 122 9.89 6.23 -4.00
C VAL A 122 11.32 6.44 -4.47
N GLU A 123 12.25 5.76 -3.83
CA GLU A 123 13.63 5.69 -4.27
C GLU A 123 13.90 4.36 -4.96
N SER A 124 14.82 4.38 -5.94
CA SER A 124 15.23 3.18 -6.68
C SER A 124 16.76 3.10 -6.66
N ASP A 125 17.30 1.98 -6.19
CA ASP A 125 18.72 1.66 -6.27
C ASP A 125 18.91 0.30 -6.96
N GLY A 126 19.15 0.33 -8.27
CA GLY A 126 19.26 -0.87 -9.08
C GLY A 126 17.94 -1.63 -9.14
N ASP A 127 17.92 -2.85 -8.58
CA ASP A 127 16.78 -3.77 -8.57
C ASP A 127 15.93 -3.65 -7.28
N GLU A 128 16.28 -2.72 -6.40
CA GLU A 128 15.58 -2.43 -5.15
C GLU A 128 14.84 -1.09 -5.23
N TYR A 129 13.60 -1.08 -4.77
CA TYR A 129 12.75 0.10 -4.66
C TYR A 129 12.30 0.26 -3.22
N THR A 130 12.45 1.44 -2.65
CA THR A 130 12.06 1.74 -1.27
C THR A 130 11.01 2.84 -1.25
N LEU A 131 9.94 2.60 -0.50
CA LEU A 131 8.89 3.56 -0.23
C LEU A 131 9.16 4.21 1.11
N GLU A 132 9.70 5.42 1.08
CA GLU A 132 9.89 6.25 2.26
C GLU A 132 8.65 7.13 2.49
N ALA A 133 8.24 7.27 3.74
CA ALA A 133 7.14 8.13 4.12
C ALA A 133 7.53 9.06 5.27
N SER A 134 7.10 10.32 5.15
CA SER A 134 7.08 11.27 6.26
C SER A 134 5.78 11.06 7.04
N ILE A 135 5.90 10.57 8.27
CA ILE A 135 4.77 10.21 9.13
C ILE A 135 4.67 11.20 10.27
N ARG A 136 3.45 11.59 10.62
CA ARG A 136 3.16 12.49 11.73
C ARG A 136 2.33 11.79 12.80
N CYS A 137 2.77 11.93 14.04
CA CYS A 137 2.05 11.50 15.22
C CYS A 137 1.65 12.71 16.07
N ASN A 138 0.38 12.80 16.44
CA ASN A 138 -0.10 13.94 17.23
C ASN A 138 0.56 13.95 18.62
N ALA A 139 0.95 15.14 19.06
CA ALA A 139 1.63 15.34 20.33
C ALA A 139 1.01 16.53 21.07
N GLU A 140 0.67 16.31 22.34
CA GLU A 140 0.19 17.41 23.19
C GLU A 140 1.37 18.02 23.95
N CYS A 141 1.38 19.35 24.03
CA CYS A 141 2.31 20.07 24.88
C CYS A 141 1.75 20.25 26.29
N THR A 142 2.50 19.75 27.29
CA THR A 142 2.18 19.92 28.71
C THR A 142 3.32 20.58 29.46
N GLY A 143 3.00 21.53 30.35
CA GLY A 143 4.03 22.33 31.02
C GLY A 143 4.58 23.41 30.09
N GLY A 144 5.23 24.42 30.64
CA GLY A 144 5.63 25.53 29.82
C GLY A 144 6.74 26.39 30.40
N SER A 145 7.85 26.50 29.66
CA SER A 145 9.09 27.14 30.11
C SER A 145 9.74 28.14 29.18
N LEU A 146 10.30 29.22 29.77
CA LEU A 146 11.07 30.31 29.13
C LEU A 146 12.32 29.85 28.39
N VAL A 147 12.74 28.59 28.56
CA VAL A 147 13.98 28.04 28.00
C VAL A 147 13.72 26.58 27.62
N GLY A 148 13.86 26.27 26.33
CA GLY A 148 13.57 24.97 25.70
C GLY A 148 12.90 25.18 24.33
N ASP A 149 13.24 24.37 23.34
CA ASP A 149 12.73 24.43 21.97
C ASP A 149 11.42 23.61 21.80
N ALA A 150 11.22 22.56 22.60
CA ALA A 150 10.00 21.77 22.70
C ALA A 150 9.06 22.35 23.76
N CYS A 151 7.81 22.60 23.37
CA CYS A 151 6.77 23.19 24.23
C CYS A 151 7.24 24.47 24.96
N GLN A 152 7.73 25.44 24.18
CA GLN A 152 8.08 26.79 24.64
C GLN A 152 6.96 27.35 25.52
N SER A 153 7.28 27.97 26.65
CA SER A 153 6.40 28.90 27.35
C SER A 153 7.27 29.85 28.18
N PRO A 154 6.79 30.62 29.16
CA PRO A 154 7.69 31.42 29.99
C PRO A 154 8.23 30.87 31.33
N ILE A 155 7.88 29.71 31.90
CA ILE A 155 8.35 29.36 33.27
C ILE A 155 8.42 27.83 33.58
N GLY A 156 9.53 27.08 33.33
CA GLY A 156 9.61 25.65 33.75
C GLY A 156 10.55 24.68 32.99
N SER A 157 10.07 23.48 32.68
CA SER A 157 10.53 22.62 31.57
C SER A 157 9.27 22.27 30.77
N GLY A 158 9.37 22.16 29.44
CA GLY A 158 8.28 21.72 28.58
C GLY A 158 8.31 20.20 28.40
N GLU A 159 7.14 19.58 28.33
CA GLU A 159 6.99 18.15 28.01
C GLU A 159 6.11 18.00 26.77
N ALA A 160 6.65 17.40 25.71
CA ALA A 160 5.89 16.97 24.55
C ALA A 160 5.45 15.51 24.76
N VAL A 161 4.15 15.27 24.75
CA VAL A 161 3.55 13.95 25.01
C VAL A 161 2.95 13.41 23.74
N GLN A 162 3.54 12.35 23.19
CA GLN A 162 2.96 11.59 22.10
C GLN A 162 1.88 10.65 22.64
N HIS A 163 0.72 10.62 21.99
CA HIS A 163 -0.35 9.68 22.32
C HIS A 163 -0.24 8.40 21.51
N SER A 164 -0.59 7.27 22.12
CA SER A 164 -0.66 6.01 21.41
C SER A 164 -1.77 6.04 20.36
N ALA A 165 -1.45 5.75 19.11
CA ALA A 165 -2.41 5.64 18.02
C ALA A 165 -1.89 4.65 16.98
N SER A 166 -2.78 3.93 16.31
CA SER A 166 -2.39 2.97 15.26
C SER A 166 -3.37 3.04 14.11
N GLN A 167 -2.86 3.01 12.88
CA GLN A 167 -3.67 2.93 11.67
C GLN A 167 -3.08 1.89 10.72
N THR A 168 -3.97 1.27 9.96
CA THR A 168 -3.61 0.36 8.88
C THR A 168 -4.01 1.02 7.57
N GLY A 169 -3.06 1.12 6.65
CA GLY A 169 -3.30 1.56 5.28
C GLY A 169 -3.06 0.45 4.28
N THR A 170 -3.37 0.73 3.02
CA THR A 170 -3.06 -0.14 1.88
C THR A 170 -2.12 0.58 0.94
N VAL A 171 -1.07 -0.13 0.50
CA VAL A 171 -0.16 0.32 -0.55
C VAL A 171 -0.48 -0.45 -1.81
N ASP A 172 -0.76 0.28 -2.89
CA ASP A 172 -1.08 -0.28 -4.20
C ASP A 172 0.17 -0.19 -5.10
N LEU A 173 0.66 -1.35 -5.53
CA LEU A 173 1.90 -1.51 -6.28
C LEU A 173 1.61 -2.07 -7.66
N GLU A 174 2.15 -1.45 -8.70
CA GLU A 174 2.07 -1.94 -10.07
C GLU A 174 3.48 -2.16 -10.63
N ALA A 175 3.86 -3.43 -10.81
CA ALA A 175 5.12 -3.80 -11.45
C ALA A 175 4.86 -4.18 -12.91
N ASN A 176 5.41 -3.40 -13.84
CA ASN A 176 5.23 -3.59 -15.27
C ASN A 176 6.53 -4.02 -15.95
N GLY A 177 6.50 -5.22 -16.54
CA GLY A 177 7.53 -5.75 -17.41
C GLY A 177 7.00 -6.04 -18.81
N GLN A 178 7.88 -6.40 -19.75
CA GLN A 178 7.50 -6.65 -21.15
C GLN A 178 6.48 -7.78 -21.34
N THR A 179 6.38 -8.70 -20.38
CA THR A 179 5.54 -9.92 -20.49
C THR A 179 4.64 -10.17 -19.29
N VAL A 180 4.83 -9.45 -18.18
CA VAL A 180 4.12 -9.64 -16.92
C VAL A 180 3.82 -8.28 -16.32
N SER A 181 2.59 -8.11 -15.86
CA SER A 181 2.15 -6.99 -15.04
C SER A 181 1.61 -7.58 -13.73
N VAL A 182 2.03 -7.02 -12.59
CA VAL A 182 1.65 -7.48 -11.26
C VAL A 182 1.10 -6.31 -10.46
N ASP A 183 -0.17 -6.43 -10.05
CA ASP A 183 -0.82 -5.51 -9.12
C ASP A 183 -0.86 -6.16 -7.73
N LEU A 184 -0.35 -5.45 -6.71
CA LEU A 184 -0.35 -5.93 -5.33
C LEU A 184 -0.89 -4.86 -4.39
N ASP A 185 -1.90 -5.24 -3.60
CA ASP A 185 -2.42 -4.43 -2.50
C ASP A 185 -1.89 -5.03 -1.19
N ARG A 186 -1.09 -4.28 -0.42
CA ARG A 186 -0.52 -4.76 0.85
C ARG A 186 -0.93 -3.90 2.03
N PRO A 187 -1.39 -4.50 3.14
CA PRO A 187 -1.66 -3.75 4.37
C PRO A 187 -0.34 -3.33 5.02
N VAL A 188 -0.25 -2.07 5.43
CA VAL A 188 0.87 -1.54 6.22
C VAL A 188 0.29 -0.99 7.52
N GLU A 189 0.82 -1.44 8.65
CA GLU A 189 0.44 -0.94 9.98
C GLU A 189 1.49 0.03 10.51
N ILE A 190 1.03 1.20 10.93
CA ILE A 190 1.85 2.22 11.57
C ILE A 190 1.25 2.53 12.93
N ALA A 191 2.08 2.51 13.97
CA ALA A 191 1.68 2.80 15.33
C ALA A 191 2.58 3.87 15.96
N CYS A 192 1.98 4.96 16.43
CA CYS A 192 2.60 5.90 17.36
C CYS A 192 2.61 5.26 18.76
N GLU A 193 3.78 5.11 19.37
CA GLU A 193 3.91 4.65 20.74
C GLU A 193 3.73 5.84 21.71
N ALA A 194 3.06 5.61 22.84
CA ALA A 194 2.93 6.66 23.86
C ALA A 194 4.30 6.97 24.46
N GLY A 195 4.69 8.24 24.45
CA GLY A 195 6.00 8.67 24.91
C GLY A 195 6.00 10.12 25.38
N THR A 196 7.04 10.50 26.12
CA THR A 196 7.21 11.88 26.57
C THR A 196 8.64 12.29 26.37
N VAL A 197 8.84 13.38 25.62
CA VAL A 197 10.14 14.03 25.48
C VAL A 197 10.14 15.26 26.36
N THR A 198 11.06 15.27 27.32
CA THR A 198 11.34 16.44 28.15
C THR A 198 12.62 17.07 27.65
N GLU A 199 12.55 18.30 27.16
CA GLU A 199 13.76 19.02 26.84
C GLU A 199 14.40 19.62 28.11
N PRO A 200 15.73 19.48 28.28
CA PRO A 200 16.44 20.16 29.34
C PRO A 200 16.50 21.68 29.04
N GLY A 201 15.88 22.47 29.92
CA GLY A 201 15.94 23.94 29.88
C GLY A 201 17.26 24.55 30.32
#